data_AF-A0A075FRW3-F1
#
_entry.id   AF-A0A075FRW3-F1
#
_cell.length_a   1.000
_cell.length_b   1.000
_cell.length_c   1.000
_cell.angle_alpha   90.00
_cell.angle_beta   90.00
_cell.angle_gamma   90.00
#
_symmetry.space_group_name_H-M   'P 1'
#
loop_
_entity.id
_entity.type
_entity.pdbx_description
1 polymer ?
#
loop_
_entity_poly.entity_id
_entity_poly.type
_entity_poly.pdbx_seq_one_letter_code
_entity_poly.pdbx_strand_id
1 'polypeptide(L)' 'MNQNLKIHDIIFQNRVKLHLFETSQRKIWTIVGKEKEHWIDPELNFCSCSGYYFGMLKNKNHVII' A
#
# COMPACT_ATOMS: atom_id res chain seq x y z
N MET A 1 4.50 -10.55 16.75
CA MET A 1 5.42 -9.87 15.81
C MET A 1 4.93 -8.45 15.62
N ASN A 2 5.67 -7.46 16.14
CA ASN A 2 5.29 -6.04 16.14
C ASN A 2 5.09 -5.53 14.71
N GLN A 3 3.87 -5.09 14.37
CA GLN A 3 3.55 -4.56 13.04
C GLN A 3 4.36 -3.29 12.70
N ASN A 4 4.80 -2.54 13.71
CA ASN A 4 5.56 -1.29 13.55
C ASN A 4 6.95 -1.45 12.92
N LEU A 5 7.63 -2.58 13.12
CA LEU A 5 8.99 -2.76 12.60
C LEU A 5 9.01 -2.82 11.06
N LYS A 6 8.02 -3.48 10.46
CA LYS A 6 7.94 -3.63 8.99
C LYS A 6 7.70 -2.31 8.28
N ILE A 7 6.82 -1.46 8.82
CA ILE A 7 6.52 -0.15 8.26
C ILE A 7 7.79 0.72 8.33
N HIS A 8 8.44 0.74 9.49
CA HIS A 8 9.66 1.52 9.69
C HIS A 8 10.77 1.11 8.71
N ASP A 9 10.98 -0.19 8.49
CA ASP A 9 11.97 -0.69 7.52
C ASP A 9 11.65 -0.26 6.08
N ILE A 10 10.37 -0.26 5.68
CA ILE A 10 9.95 0.16 4.34
C ILE A 10 10.25 1.64 4.11
N ILE A 11 9.93 2.48 5.10
CA ILE A 11 10.18 3.92 5.03
C ILE A 11 11.68 4.21 5.05
N PHE A 12 12.42 3.61 5.98
CA PHE A 12 13.87 3.83 6.12
C PHE A 12 14.65 3.40 4.89
N GLN A 13 14.24 2.32 4.23
CA GLN A 13 14.87 1.82 3.00
C GLN A 13 14.38 2.56 1.74
N ASN A 14 13.61 3.64 1.88
CA ASN A 14 13.06 4.45 0.79
C ASN A 14 12.31 3.61 -0.27
N ARG A 15 11.54 2.62 0.19
CA ARG A 15 10.80 1.66 -0.67
C ARG A 15 9.38 2.12 -0.97
N VAL A 16 9.11 3.42 -0.89
CA VAL A 16 7.82 4.02 -1.21
C VAL A 16 7.99 5.02 -2.34
N LYS A 17 7.24 4.83 -3.43
CA LYS A 17 7.22 5.71 -4.60
C LYS A 17 5.88 6.41 -4.69
N LEU A 18 5.88 7.71 -4.97
CA LEU A 18 4.67 8.47 -5.30
C LEU A 18 4.62 8.66 -6.83
N HIS A 19 3.51 8.25 -7.42
CA HIS A 19 3.19 8.50 -8.82
C HIS A 19 2.08 9.55 -8.89
N LEU A 20 2.43 10.73 -9.40
CA LEU A 20 1.47 11.81 -9.68
C LEU A 20 1.13 11.78 -11.17
N PHE A 21 -0.13 11.55 -11.50
CA PHE A 21 -0.62 11.60 -12.87
C PHE A 21 -1.00 13.04 -13.22
N GLU A 22 -0.25 13.71 -14.10
CA GLU A 22 -0.38 15.16 -14.35
C GLU A 22 -1.77 15.58 -14.86
N THR A 23 -2.39 14.78 -15.71
CA THR A 23 -3.70 15.12 -16.30
C THR A 23 -4.85 15.03 -15.33
N SER A 24 -4.85 14.02 -14.45
CA SER A 24 -5.93 13.78 -13.48
C SER A 24 -5.60 14.26 -12.08
N GLN A 25 -4.35 14.66 -11.83
CA GLN A 25 -3.79 14.93 -10.50
C GLN A 25 -3.91 13.75 -9.51
N ARG A 26 -4.22 12.55 -10.02
CA ARG A 26 -4.36 11.35 -9.19
C ARG A 26 -3.01 10.97 -8.59
N LYS A 27 -3.02 10.58 -7.31
CA LYS A 27 -1.85 10.14 -6.57
C LYS A 27 -1.96 8.65 -6.30
N ILE A 28 -1.04 7.87 -6.86
CA ILE A 28 -0.91 6.44 -6.56
C ILE A 28 0.43 6.21 -5.88
N TRP A 29 0.41 5.44 -4.81
CA TRP A 29 1.60 5.08 -4.07
C TRP A 29 2.01 3.66 -4.40
N THR A 30 3.30 3.39 -4.53
CA THR A 30 3.83 2.04 -4.74
C THR A 30 4.80 1.68 -3.63
N ILE A 31 4.52 0.59 -2.91
CA ILE A 31 5.43 -0.03 -1.95
C ILE A 31 6.23 -1.11 -2.67
N VAL A 32 7.56 -0.96 -2.67
CA VAL A 32 8.49 -1.96 -3.19
C VAL A 32 8.71 -3.03 -2.14
N GLY A 33 8.03 -4.16 -2.31
CA GLY A 33 8.21 -5.35 -1.49
C GLY A 33 9.54 -6.06 -1.76
N LYS A 34 9.76 -7.20 -1.10
CA LYS A 34 10.95 -8.02 -1.34
C LYS A 34 10.93 -8.71 -2.70
N GLU A 35 9.75 -9.17 -3.13
CA GLU A 35 9.57 -9.97 -4.35
C GLU A 35 8.72 -9.26 -5.41
N LYS A 36 7.80 -8.40 -4.97
CA LYS A 36 6.85 -7.71 -5.84
C LYS A 36 6.53 -6.32 -5.31
N GLU A 37 6.19 -5.43 -6.24
CA GLU A 37 5.67 -4.11 -5.94
C GLU A 37 4.16 -4.18 -5.69
N HIS A 38 3.66 -3.35 -4.77
CA HIS A 38 2.26 -3.21 -4.45
C HIS A 38 1.87 -1.74 -4.54
N TRP A 39 0.93 -1.43 -5.43
CA TRP A 39 0.33 -0.11 -5.47
C TRP A 39 -0.84 0.03 -4.49
N ILE A 40 -1.03 1.24 -4.01
CA ILE A 40 -1.99 1.66 -3.00
C ILE A 40 -2.65 2.94 -3.49
N ASP A 41 -3.95 2.99 -3.31
CA ASP A 41 -4.76 4.19 -3.52
C ASP A 41 -5.49 4.51 -2.20
N PRO A 42 -4.97 5.47 -1.42
CA PRO A 42 -5.58 5.89 -0.17
C PRO A 42 -6.98 6.50 -0.35
N GLU A 43 -7.24 7.16 -1.48
CA GLU A 43 -8.55 7.80 -1.74
C GLU A 43 -9.64 6.75 -1.94
N LEU A 44 -9.28 5.62 -2.55
CA LEU A 44 -10.18 4.47 -2.73
C LEU A 44 -10.12 3.46 -1.58
N ASN A 45 -9.32 3.72 -0.54
CA ASN A 45 -8.99 2.77 0.51
C ASN A 45 -8.62 1.38 -0.07
N PHE A 46 -7.80 1.37 -1.13
CA PHE A 46 -7.42 0.17 -1.87
C PHE A 46 -5.93 -0.15 -1.76
N CYS A 47 -5.61 -1.44 -1.63
CA CYS A 47 -4.24 -1.95 -1.76
C CYS A 47 -4.22 -3.22 -2.62
N SER A 48 -3.27 -3.29 -3.54
CA SER A 48 -3.08 -4.43 -4.45
C SER A 48 -2.50 -5.69 -3.81
N CYS A 49 -2.21 -5.68 -2.51
CA CYS A 49 -1.62 -6.83 -1.83
C CYS A 49 -2.64 -7.96 -1.61
N SER A 50 -2.15 -9.19 -1.55
CA SER A 50 -3.00 -10.37 -1.28
C SER A 50 -3.69 -10.28 0.08
N GLY A 51 -3.04 -9.67 1.08
CA GLY A 51 -3.63 -9.46 2.41
C GLY A 51 -4.92 -8.62 2.35
N TYR A 52 -4.93 -7.55 1.56
CA TYR A 52 -6.11 -6.74 1.32
C TYR A 52 -7.19 -7.53 0.58
N TYR A 53 -6.83 -8.19 -0.54
CA TYR A 53 -7.77 -9.00 -1.32
C TYR A 53 -8.47 -10.09 -0.47
N PHE A 54 -7.70 -10.90 0.26
CA PHE A 54 -8.26 -11.94 1.12
C PHE A 54 -8.95 -11.39 2.37
N GLY A 55 -8.57 -10.19 2.83
CA GLY A 55 -9.25 -9.48 3.91
C GLY A 55 -10.66 -9.03 3.51
N MET A 56 -10.78 -8.45 2.30
CA MET A 56 -12.05 -8.06 1.70
C MET A 56 -13.00 -9.24 1.53
N LEU A 57 -12.51 -10.38 1.02
CA LEU A 57 -13.31 -11.61 0.90
C LEU A 57 -13.84 -12.13 2.25
N LYS A 58 -13.17 -11.79 3.35
CA LYS A 58 -13.55 -12.21 4.70
C LYS A 58 -14.42 -11.16 5.42
N ASN A 59 -14.92 -10.13 4.73
CA ASN A 59 -15.66 -8.99 5.30
C ASN A 59 -14.96 -8.33 6.50
N LYS A 60 -13.62 -8.35 6.52
CA LYS A 60 -12.87 -7.58 7.50
C LYS A 60 -12.79 -6.14 7.01
N ASN A 61 -13.35 -5.20 7.76
CA ASN A 61 -13.15 -3.77 7.51
C ASN A 61 -11.65 -3.46 7.61
N HIS A 62 -10.99 -3.37 6.47
CA HIS A 62 -9.59 -2.97 6.38
C HIS A 62 -9.55 -1.49 6.03
N VAL A 63 -9.21 -0.66 7.01
CA VAL A 63 -8.80 0.72 6.75
C VAL A 63 -7.30 0.68 6.46
N ILE A 64 -6.88 1.25 5.33
CA ILE A 64 -5.49 1.24 4.86
C ILE A 64 -4.67 2.36 5.52
N ILE A 65 -5.32 3.25 6.25
CA ILE A 65 -4.77 4.44 6.88
C ILE A 65 -5.22 4.57 8.33
#